data_AF-A0A2W3Z3X2-F1
#
_entry.id   AF-A0A2W3Z3X2-F1
#
_cell.length_a   1.000
_cell.length_b   1.000
_cell.length_c   1.000
_cell.angle_alpha   90.00
_cell.angle_beta   90.00
_cell.angle_gamma   90.00
#
_symmetry.space_group_name_H-M   'P 1'
#
loop_
_entity.id
_entity.type
_entity.pdbx_description
1 polymer ?
#
loop_
_entity_poly.entity_id
_entity_poly.type
_entity_poly.pdbx_seq_one_letter_code
_entity_poly.pdbx_strand_id
1 'polypeptide(L)'
;MGIKSSLSIAGNVSASFSQSANALNNIKGPTNIATRTNVMGNAKAKETATNFGNDIKQLSASIVATGKNIHSVAKDFSEIDLKASHQFQANTSPMSRWF
;
A
#
# COMPACT_ATOMS: atom_id res chain seq x y z
N MET A 1 9.05 27.56 -6.31
CA MET A 1 8.67 26.23 -6.84
C MET A 1 9.09 25.21 -5.79
N GLY A 2 8.26 24.46 -5.07
CA GLY A 2 6.87 24.07 -5.30
C GLY A 2 6.65 22.56 -5.10
N ILE A 3 7.51 21.83 -4.39
CA ILE A 3 7.28 20.41 -4.06
C ILE A 3 6.36 20.36 -2.82
N LYS A 4 5.05 20.43 -3.03
CA LYS A 4 4.04 20.25 -1.96
C LYS A 4 3.27 18.92 -2.06
N SER A 5 3.65 18.00 -2.95
CA SER A 5 2.74 16.93 -3.40
C SER A 5 3.27 15.49 -3.40
N SER A 6 4.41 15.16 -2.78
CA SER A 6 4.88 13.75 -2.76
C SER A 6 4.35 12.97 -1.56
N LEU A 7 4.53 13.49 -0.33
CA LEU A 7 4.20 12.76 0.89
C LEU A 7 2.68 12.67 1.16
N SER A 8 1.94 13.77 0.97
CA SER A 8 0.48 13.76 1.15
C SER A 8 -0.22 12.89 0.11
N ILE A 9 0.26 12.85 -1.14
CA ILE A 9 -0.26 11.94 -2.16
C ILE A 9 0.08 10.49 -1.81
N ALA A 10 1.31 10.19 -1.41
CA ALA A 10 1.69 8.84 -0.97
C ALA A 10 0.91 8.38 0.28
N GLY A 11 0.63 9.28 1.22
CA GLY A 11 -0.24 9.03 2.36
C GLY A 11 -1.66 8.68 1.94
N ASN A 12 -2.27 9.45 1.04
CA ASN A 12 -3.59 9.15 0.49
C ASN A 12 -3.63 7.81 -0.26
N VAL A 13 -2.61 7.52 -1.07
CA VAL A 13 -2.49 6.23 -1.77
C VAL A 13 -2.36 5.10 -0.75
N SER A 14 -1.48 5.20 0.25
CA SER A 14 -1.31 4.20 1.30
C SER A 14 -2.61 3.94 2.08
N ALA A 15 -3.38 5.00 2.35
CA ALA A 15 -4.70 4.90 2.98
C ALA A 15 -5.70 4.16 2.09
N SER A 16 -5.77 4.48 0.80
CA SER A 16 -6.62 3.75 -0.17
C SER A 16 -6.22 2.27 -0.29
N PHE A 17 -4.92 1.96 -0.30
CA PHE A 17 -4.44 0.57 -0.29
C PHE A 17 -4.86 -0.15 1.00
N SER A 18 -4.74 0.50 2.16
CA SER A 18 -5.20 -0.06 3.43
C SER A 18 -6.71 -0.31 3.45
N GLN A 19 -7.50 0.61 2.89
CA GLN A 19 -8.95 0.45 2.75
C GLN A 19 -9.32 -0.73 1.85
N SER A 20 -8.64 -0.87 0.70
CA SER A 20 -8.82 -2.00 -0.22
C SER A 20 -8.45 -3.33 0.43
N ALA A 21 -7.36 -3.38 1.19
CA ALA A 21 -6.97 -4.58 1.92
C ALA A 21 -8.00 -4.98 2.99
N ASN A 22 -8.58 -4.00 3.70
CA ASN A 22 -9.65 -4.26 4.65
C ASN A 22 -10.92 -4.76 3.95
N ALA A 23 -11.26 -4.20 2.78
CA ALA A 23 -12.39 -4.69 1.98
C ALA A 23 -12.18 -6.15 1.54
N LEU A 24 -10.97 -6.51 1.11
CA LEU A 24 -10.61 -7.89 0.74
C LEU A 24 -10.66 -8.83 1.95
N ASN A 25 -10.15 -8.43 3.12
CA ASN A 25 -10.25 -9.23 4.35
C ASN A 25 -11.70 -9.45 4.81
N ASN A 26 -12.61 -8.54 4.46
CA ASN A 26 -14.03 -8.65 4.79
C ASN A 26 -14.82 -9.55 3.82
N ILE A 27 -14.20 -10.04 2.75
CA ILE A 27 -14.81 -11.04 1.87
C ILE A 27 -14.94 -12.33 2.68
N LYS A 28 -16.16 -12.59 3.18
CA LYS A 28 -16.48 -13.84 3.88
C LYS A 28 -16.35 -14.99 2.89
N GLY A 29 -15.60 -16.02 3.28
CA GLY A 29 -15.50 -17.26 2.50
C GLY A 29 -16.89 -17.86 2.24
N PRO A 30 -17.03 -18.68 1.19
CA PRO A 30 -18.33 -19.18 0.77
C PRO A 30 -19.04 -19.92 1.90
N THR A 31 -20.21 -19.43 2.28
CA THR A 31 -20.98 -19.87 3.45
C THR A 31 -21.88 -21.07 3.19
N ASN A 32 -22.12 -21.40 1.91
CA ASN A 32 -22.97 -22.51 1.49
C ASN A 32 -22.16 -23.53 0.70
N ILE A 33 -21.45 -24.41 1.41
CA ILE A 33 -20.98 -25.66 0.83
C ILE A 33 -22.04 -26.71 1.17
N ALA A 34 -22.84 -27.11 0.17
CA ALA A 34 -23.92 -28.07 0.35
C ALA A 34 -23.37 -29.39 0.92
N THR A 35 -23.59 -29.65 2.21
CA THR A 35 -22.95 -30.77 2.93
C THR A 35 -23.51 -32.15 2.54
N ARG A 36 -24.60 -32.19 1.76
CA ARG A 36 -25.41 -33.39 1.54
C ARG A 36 -25.16 -34.10 0.20
N THR A 37 -24.29 -33.57 -0.66
CA THR A 37 -24.02 -34.16 -1.98
C THR A 37 -22.61 -34.72 -2.03
N ASN A 38 -22.47 -36.04 -1.86
CA ASN A 38 -21.24 -36.82 -2.07
C ASN A 38 -20.95 -37.00 -3.57
N VAL A 39 -20.89 -35.89 -4.30
CA VAL A 39 -20.39 -35.86 -5.68
C VAL A 39 -19.00 -35.25 -5.62
N MET A 40 -18.04 -35.92 -6.23
CA MET A 40 -16.62 -35.54 -6.30
C MET A 40 -16.38 -34.03 -6.60
N GLY A 41 -17.30 -33.39 -7.34
CA GLY A 41 -17.27 -31.94 -7.59
C GLY A 41 -17.43 -31.04 -6.35
N ASN A 42 -18.08 -31.52 -5.29
CA ASN A 42 -18.30 -30.77 -4.06
C ASN A 42 -17.04 -30.70 -3.18
N ALA A 43 -16.23 -31.76 -3.18
CA ALA A 43 -14.90 -31.74 -2.56
C ALA A 43 -13.99 -30.72 -3.26
N LYS A 44 -13.97 -30.73 -4.60
CA LYS A 44 -13.22 -29.78 -5.42
C LYS A 44 -13.71 -28.34 -5.24
N ALA A 45 -15.03 -28.14 -5.10
CA ALA A 45 -15.61 -26.83 -4.79
C ALA A 45 -15.19 -26.33 -3.40
N LYS A 46 -15.17 -27.20 -2.38
CA LYS A 46 -14.70 -26.87 -1.02
C LYS A 46 -13.21 -26.51 -0.98
N GLU A 47 -12.39 -27.24 -1.72
CA GLU A 47 -10.97 -26.96 -1.85
C GLU A 47 -10.74 -25.62 -2.57
N THR A 48 -11.41 -25.41 -3.71
CA THR A 48 -11.32 -24.15 -4.48
C THR A 48 -11.76 -22.96 -3.64
N ALA A 49 -12.85 -23.09 -2.89
CA ALA A 49 -13.35 -22.09 -1.95
C ALA A 49 -12.33 -21.72 -0.87
N THR A 50 -11.66 -22.74 -0.31
CA THR A 50 -10.65 -22.57 0.73
C THR A 50 -9.41 -21.88 0.15
N ASN A 51 -8.94 -22.32 -1.02
CA ASN A 51 -7.80 -21.73 -1.72
C ASN A 51 -8.07 -20.28 -2.08
N PHE A 52 -9.25 -19.98 -2.65
CA PHE A 52 -9.68 -18.61 -2.94
C PHE A 52 -9.68 -17.70 -1.70
N GLY A 53 -10.19 -18.19 -0.56
CA GLY A 53 -10.16 -17.44 0.69
C GLY A 53 -8.73 -17.18 1.19
N ASN A 54 -7.81 -18.12 0.99
CA ASN A 54 -6.40 -17.95 1.33
C ASN A 54 -5.69 -16.96 0.39
N ASP A 55 -5.95 -17.04 -0.91
CA ASP A 55 -5.39 -16.16 -1.93
C ASP A 55 -5.82 -14.71 -1.69
N ILE A 56 -7.09 -14.46 -1.34
CA ILE A 56 -7.58 -13.12 -0.98
C ILE A 56 -6.87 -12.56 0.24
N LYS A 57 -6.60 -13.38 1.26
CA LYS A 57 -5.86 -12.95 2.46
C LYS A 57 -4.39 -12.65 2.14
N GLN A 58 -3.77 -13.43 1.27
CA GLN A 58 -2.40 -13.15 0.82
C GLN A 58 -2.32 -11.86 -0.01
N LEU A 59 -3.31 -11.64 -0.88
CA LEU A 59 -3.43 -10.42 -1.66
C LEU A 59 -3.65 -9.20 -0.75
N SER A 60 -4.53 -9.30 0.25
CA SER A 60 -4.79 -8.21 1.20
C SER A 60 -3.52 -7.84 1.97
N ALA A 61 -2.76 -8.83 2.45
CA ALA A 61 -1.48 -8.61 3.13
C ALA A 61 -0.45 -7.94 2.21
N SER A 62 -0.35 -8.39 0.95
CA SER A 62 0.54 -7.79 -0.05
C SER A 62 0.19 -6.33 -0.33
N ILE A 63 -1.09 -6.00 -0.48
CA ILE A 63 -1.58 -4.64 -0.70
C ILE A 63 -1.20 -3.72 0.48
N VAL A 64 -1.34 -4.19 1.72
CA VAL A 64 -0.90 -3.42 2.91
C VAL A 64 0.61 -3.19 2.89
N ALA A 65 1.40 -4.24 2.58
CA ALA A 65 2.84 -4.13 2.51
C ALA A 65 3.30 -3.12 1.44
N THR A 66 2.72 -3.18 0.24
CA THR A 66 2.98 -2.22 -0.84
C THR A 66 2.59 -0.80 -0.43
N GLY A 67 1.43 -0.61 0.19
CA GLY A 67 0.99 0.69 0.70
C GLY A 67 1.96 1.30 1.72
N LYS A 68 2.52 0.48 2.62
CA LYS A 68 3.55 0.91 3.58
C LYS A 68 4.86 1.29 2.88
N ASN A 69 5.29 0.50 1.90
CA ASN A 69 6.52 0.78 1.14
C ASN A 69 6.42 2.09 0.35
N ILE A 70 5.28 2.35 -0.31
CA ILE A 70 5.03 3.62 -1.03
C ILE A 70 5.13 4.80 -0.06
N HIS A 71 4.52 4.69 1.13
CA HIS A 71 4.59 5.73 2.14
C HIS A 71 6.02 5.97 2.65
N SER A 72 6.77 4.89 2.92
CA SER A 72 8.16 4.97 3.36
C SER A 72 9.05 5.64 2.32
N VAL A 73 8.99 5.19 1.07
CA VAL A 73 9.78 5.76 -0.03
C VAL A 73 9.48 7.24 -0.21
N ALA A 74 8.20 7.64 -0.14
CA ALA A 74 7.82 9.04 -0.24
C ALA A 74 8.38 9.89 0.91
N LYS A 75 8.47 9.33 2.12
CA LYS A 75 9.11 9.99 3.26
C LYS A 75 10.61 10.18 3.02
N ASP A 76 11.31 9.13 2.59
CA ASP A 76 12.75 9.19 2.31
C ASP A 76 13.07 10.23 1.22
N PHE A 77 12.26 10.28 0.14
CA PHE A 77 12.39 11.31 -0.89
C PHE A 77 12.15 12.72 -0.35
N SER A 78 11.17 12.90 0.55
CA SER A 78 10.91 14.20 1.18
C SER A 78 12.07 14.68 2.05
N GLU A 79 12.75 13.77 2.77
CA GLU A 79 13.92 14.11 3.57
C GLU A 79 15.14 14.47 2.71
N ILE A 80 15.34 13.76 1.60
CA ILE A 80 16.40 14.07 0.63
C ILE A 80 16.16 15.44 -0.01
N ASP A 81 14.94 15.73 -0.43
CA ASP A 81 14.58 17.01 -1.04
C ASP A 81 14.79 18.18 -0.07
N LEU A 82 14.42 18.01 1.21
CA LEU A 82 14.66 18.99 2.26
C LEU A 82 16.18 19.25 2.43
N LYS A 83 16.99 18.19 2.53
CA LYS A 83 18.45 18.31 2.66
C LYS A 83 19.07 19.01 1.46
N ALA A 84 18.65 18.66 0.24
CA ALA A 84 19.12 19.31 -0.98
C ALA A 84 18.75 20.80 -0.98
N SER A 85 17.51 21.15 -0.62
CA SER A 85 17.06 22.54 -0.52
C SER A 85 17.90 23.36 0.47
N HIS A 86 18.20 22.81 1.65
CA HIS A 86 19.07 23.46 2.62
C HIS A 86 20.51 23.65 2.11
N GLN A 87 21.07 22.65 1.41
CA GLN A 87 22.41 22.77 0.80
C GLN A 87 22.44 23.84 -0.30
N PHE A 88 21.41 23.92 -1.14
CA PHE A 88 21.30 24.98 -2.15
C PHE A 88 21.21 26.38 -1.53
N GLN A 89 20.44 26.56 -0.45
CA GLN A 89 20.37 27.84 0.26
C GLN A 89 21.71 28.22 0.90
N ALA A 90 22.40 27.26 1.52
CA ALA A 90 23.72 27.51 2.10
C ALA A 90 24.76 27.90 1.03
N ASN A 91 24.70 27.29 -0.15
CA ASN A 91 25.67 27.52 -1.22
C ASN A 91 25.38 28.78 -2.08
N THR A 92 24.15 29.32 -2.01
CA THR A 92 23.77 30.60 -2.62
C THR A 92 23.99 31.81 -1.70
N SER A 93 24.25 31.57 -0.41
CA SER A 93 24.56 32.59 0.60
C SER A 93 25.96 33.24 0.57
N PRO A 94 26.97 32.89 -0.28
CA PRO A 94 28.24 33.62 -0.28
C PRO A 94 28.17 35.05 -0.85
N MET A 95 27.11 35.40 -1.58
CA MET A 95 27.03 36.66 -2.33
C MET A 95 26.42 37.84 -1.53
N SER A 96 26.21 37.69 -0.22
CA SER A 96 25.81 38.80 0.67
C SER A 96 26.97 39.37 1.50
N ARG A 97 28.19 38.83 1.37
CA ARG A 97 29.39 39.30 2.07
C ARG A 97 30.24 40.31 1.27
N TRP A 98 29.78 40.71 0.09
CA TRP A 98 30.49 41.62 -0.82
C TRP A 98 29.72 42.90 -1.17
N PHE A 99 28.66 43.23 -0.43
CA PHE A 99 28.00 44.53 -0.45
C PHE A 99 27.94 45.10 0.96
#